data_AF-A0A538U4H8-F1
#
_entry.id   AF-A0A538U4H8-F1
#
_cell.length_a   1.000
_cell.length_b   1.000
_cell.length_c   1.000
_cell.angle_alpha   90.00
_cell.angle_beta   90.00
_cell.angle_gamma   90.00
#
_symmetry.space_group_name_H-M   'P 1'
#
loop_
_entity.id
_entity.type
_entity.pdbx_description
1 polymer ?
#
loop_
_entity_poly.entity_id
_entity_poly.type
_entity_poly.pdbx_seq_one_letter_code
_entity_poly.pdbx_strand_id
1 'polypeptide(L)'
;MAPGGGDRVLIASRGGGPPLLFARHVGRGQVAFLNGTGIWRWSLSSHDDLSAERGRQMWRRLVRWLAEPVQGEALRVKPERWLTARGEPVRLYASLQGADFKPVAGAALAGEAQDAAGHTVRLTFTPRAAGSYEATLPDPAPGRYRVNVRAAKGGVELGRSASEFAVDRWSLEEARAEPDSALLAALAAATGGRMAQATQGGDWARPLTARAVVRTRGESLRLWESPWVFAVVVGLLSVEWAWRRRRGLP
;
A
#
# COMPACT_ATOMS: atom_id res chain seq x y z
N MET A 1 -27.57 17.29 33.30
CA MET A 1 -26.56 16.29 32.89
C MET A 1 -25.19 16.95 32.83
N ALA A 2 -24.13 16.32 33.35
CA ALA A 2 -22.78 16.86 33.33
C ALA A 2 -22.04 16.48 32.04
N PRO A 3 -21.17 17.35 31.49
CA PRO A 3 -20.40 17.05 30.30
C PRO A 3 -19.31 16.01 30.61
N GLY A 4 -19.13 15.04 29.72
CA GLY A 4 -18.00 14.11 29.71
C GLY A 4 -16.81 14.67 28.92
N GLY A 5 -15.66 13.97 28.96
CA GLY A 5 -14.40 14.44 28.37
C GLY A 5 -14.38 14.69 26.85
N GLY A 6 -15.43 14.27 26.12
CA GLY A 6 -15.60 14.52 24.68
C GLY A 6 -16.62 15.62 24.34
N ASP A 7 -17.15 16.34 25.34
CA ASP A 7 -18.20 17.33 25.15
C ASP A 7 -17.63 18.73 24.96
N ARG A 8 -18.07 19.41 23.90
CA ARG A 8 -17.79 20.82 23.68
C ARG A 8 -18.86 21.65 24.40
N VAL A 9 -18.47 22.29 25.50
CA VAL A 9 -19.33 23.23 26.21
C VAL A 9 -19.43 24.54 25.41
N LEU A 10 -20.64 24.92 25.03
CA LEU A 10 -20.91 26.16 24.29
C LEU A 10 -21.33 27.29 25.24
N ILE A 11 -22.10 26.96 26.28
CA ILE A 11 -22.54 27.90 27.32
C ILE A 11 -22.35 27.25 28.68
N ALA A 12 -21.40 27.76 29.45
CA ALA A 12 -21.13 27.31 30.82
C ALA A 12 -22.05 28.00 31.84
N SER A 13 -22.28 27.34 32.97
CA SER A 13 -22.95 27.97 34.13
C SER A 13 -21.97 28.85 34.88
N ARG A 14 -22.43 30.03 35.32
CA ARG A 14 -21.60 31.04 36.01
C ARG A 14 -21.18 30.63 37.43
N GLY A 15 -21.77 29.57 37.99
CA GLY A 15 -21.54 29.10 39.37
C GLY A 15 -21.08 27.65 39.49
N GLY A 16 -20.45 27.07 38.46
CA GLY A 16 -19.94 25.69 38.51
C GLY A 16 -21.01 24.59 38.40
N GLY A 17 -22.27 24.96 38.16
CA GLY A 17 -23.35 24.01 37.86
C GLY A 17 -23.26 23.40 36.45
N PRO A 18 -24.16 22.47 36.10
CA PRO A 18 -24.18 21.87 34.77
C PRO A 18 -24.28 22.95 33.67
N PRO A 19 -23.54 22.81 32.55
CA PRO A 19 -23.52 23.77 31.47
C PRO A 19 -24.90 23.89 30.81
N LEU A 20 -25.28 25.10 30.42
CA LEU A 20 -26.59 25.37 29.81
C LEU A 20 -26.70 24.72 28.41
N LEU A 21 -25.62 24.73 27.64
CA LEU A 21 -25.56 24.14 26.31
C LEU A 21 -24.20 23.47 26.10
N PHE A 22 -24.21 22.20 25.77
CA PHE A 22 -23.02 21.47 25.33
C PHE A 22 -23.37 20.58 24.13
N ALA A 23 -22.36 20.23 23.34
CA ALA A 23 -22.56 19.38 22.18
C ALA A 23 -21.44 18.35 22.04
N ARG A 24 -21.77 17.23 21.40
CA ARG A 24 -20.86 16.12 21.13
C ARG A 24 -20.99 15.69 19.68
N HIS A 25 -19.86 15.29 19.08
CA HIS A 25 -19.87 14.57 17.82
C HIS A 25 -20.14 13.08 18.09
N VAL A 26 -21.18 12.53 17.45
CA VAL A 26 -21.54 11.10 17.57
C VAL A 26 -21.63 10.52 16.16
N GLY A 27 -20.65 9.68 15.80
CA GLY A 27 -20.53 9.15 14.44
C GLY A 27 -20.35 10.25 13.40
N ARG A 28 -21.22 10.28 12.39
CA ARG A 28 -21.23 11.30 11.32
C ARG A 28 -22.07 12.54 11.66
N GLY A 29 -22.69 12.56 12.84
CA GLY A 29 -23.65 13.59 13.26
C GLY A 29 -23.17 14.40 14.46
N GLN A 30 -23.97 15.40 14.81
CA GLN A 30 -23.78 16.25 15.98
C GLN A 30 -25.00 16.12 16.89
N VAL A 31 -24.76 16.03 18.19
CA VAL A 31 -25.80 16.03 19.21
C VAL A 31 -25.56 17.23 20.11
N ALA A 32 -26.57 18.09 20.27
CA ALA A 32 -26.55 19.18 21.23
C ALA A 32 -27.51 18.88 22.38
N PHE A 33 -27.06 19.14 23.60
CA PHE A 33 -27.86 19.05 24.81
C PHE A 33 -28.07 20.44 25.41
N LEU A 34 -29.33 20.79 25.66
CA LEU A 34 -29.74 22.04 26.30
C LEU A 34 -30.28 21.75 27.71
N ASN A 35 -29.53 22.16 28.74
CA ASN A 35 -29.99 22.11 30.13
C ASN A 35 -30.86 23.34 30.45
N GLY A 36 -32.08 23.38 29.92
CA GLY A 36 -33.05 24.40 30.35
C GLY A 36 -34.46 24.15 29.83
N THR A 37 -35.44 24.55 30.62
CA THR A 37 -36.88 24.40 30.31
C THR A 37 -37.42 25.66 29.66
N GLY A 38 -38.36 25.51 28.71
CA GLY A 38 -39.09 26.65 28.14
C GLY A 38 -38.30 27.51 27.16
N ILE A 39 -37.07 27.13 26.77
CA ILE A 39 -36.22 27.85 25.80
C ILE A 39 -36.91 27.96 24.42
N TRP A 40 -37.72 26.97 24.05
CA TRP A 40 -38.53 26.99 22.83
C TRP A 40 -39.61 28.09 22.84
N ARG A 41 -40.03 28.57 24.02
CA ARG A 41 -41.05 29.62 24.15
C ARG A 41 -40.49 31.00 23.79
N TRP A 42 -39.17 31.17 23.77
CA TRP A 42 -38.54 32.44 23.40
C TRP A 42 -38.81 32.83 21.94
N SER A 43 -39.10 31.88 21.05
CA SER A 43 -39.57 32.20 19.69
C SER A 43 -41.06 32.56 19.61
N LEU A 44 -41.80 32.39 20.71
CA LEU A 44 -43.25 32.60 20.82
C LEU A 44 -43.62 33.74 21.77
N SER A 45 -42.65 34.42 22.39
CA SER A 45 -42.94 35.50 23.33
C SER A 45 -43.43 36.74 22.60
N SER A 46 -44.70 37.09 22.80
CA SER A 46 -45.35 38.30 22.23
C SER A 46 -45.01 39.60 22.95
N HIS A 47 -44.21 39.55 24.03
CA HIS A 47 -43.97 40.70 24.90
C HIS A 47 -42.89 41.65 24.36
N ASP A 48 -42.05 41.18 23.42
CA ASP A 48 -40.96 41.95 22.83
C ASP A 48 -40.57 41.33 21.48
N ASP A 49 -40.87 42.00 20.36
CA ASP A 49 -40.63 41.49 19.01
C ASP A 49 -39.15 41.14 18.77
N LEU A 50 -38.23 41.86 19.43
CA LEU A 50 -36.79 41.61 19.40
C LEU A 50 -36.44 40.26 20.04
N SER A 51 -37.14 39.89 21.11
CA SER A 51 -36.92 38.63 21.83
C SER A 51 -37.42 37.43 21.02
N ALA A 52 -38.58 37.57 20.36
CA ALA A 52 -39.12 36.53 19.46
C ALA A 52 -38.18 36.25 18.27
N GLU A 53 -37.64 37.31 17.66
CA GLU A 53 -36.71 37.20 16.53
C GLU A 53 -35.36 36.58 16.92
N ARG A 54 -34.80 36.99 18.07
CA ARG A 54 -33.57 36.37 18.61
C ARG A 54 -33.75 34.88 18.89
N GLY A 55 -34.89 34.49 19.46
CA GLY A 55 -35.24 33.08 19.68
C GLY A 55 -35.28 32.29 18.37
N ARG A 56 -35.98 32.80 17.34
CA ARG A 56 -36.03 32.18 16.01
C ARG A 56 -34.65 32.06 15.36
N GLN A 57 -33.83 33.11 15.41
CA GLN A 57 -32.49 33.09 14.83
C GLN A 57 -31.57 32.10 15.53
N MET A 58 -31.64 32.01 16.85
CA MET A 58 -30.90 31.02 17.64
C MET A 58 -31.26 29.60 17.18
N TRP A 59 -32.56 29.25 17.13
CA TRP A 59 -33.00 27.94 16.67
C TRP A 59 -32.60 27.65 15.23
N ARG A 60 -32.75 28.62 14.32
CA ARG A 60 -32.34 28.45 12.91
C ARG A 60 -30.84 28.19 12.78
N ARG A 61 -30.00 28.90 13.55
CA ARG A 61 -28.55 28.67 13.57
C ARG A 61 -28.20 27.32 14.20
N LEU A 62 -28.87 26.93 15.28
CA LEU A 62 -28.65 25.66 15.97
C LEU A 62 -29.04 24.47 15.10
N VAL A 63 -30.23 24.50 14.49
CA VAL A 63 -30.71 23.45 13.57
C VAL A 63 -29.83 23.38 12.33
N ARG A 64 -29.46 24.52 11.73
CA ARG A 64 -28.53 24.53 10.60
C ARG A 64 -27.16 23.95 10.98
N TRP A 65 -26.65 24.28 12.16
CA TRP A 65 -25.39 23.73 12.66
C TRP A 65 -25.46 22.22 12.95
N LEU A 66 -26.58 21.73 13.48
CA LEU A 66 -26.83 20.30 13.71
C LEU A 66 -27.06 19.51 12.41
N ALA A 67 -27.68 20.17 11.41
CA ALA A 67 -27.94 19.61 10.09
C ALA A 67 -26.71 19.69 9.17
N GLU A 68 -25.76 20.57 9.48
CA GLU A 68 -24.45 20.57 8.84
C GLU A 68 -23.83 19.20 9.11
N PRO A 69 -23.54 18.39 8.08
CA PRO A 69 -22.80 17.16 8.28
C PRO A 69 -21.53 17.52 9.03
N VAL A 70 -21.03 16.65 9.93
CA VAL A 70 -19.66 16.80 10.43
C VAL A 70 -18.76 16.63 9.20
N GLN A 71 -18.52 17.73 8.51
CA GLN A 71 -17.92 17.72 7.18
C GLN A 71 -16.45 17.37 7.38
N GLY A 72 -16.07 16.21 6.83
CA GLY A 72 -14.71 15.70 6.88
C GLY A 72 -14.52 14.66 7.97
N GLU A 73 -14.56 13.38 7.59
CA GLU A 73 -13.76 12.39 8.31
C GLU A 73 -12.34 12.94 8.40
N ALA A 74 -11.84 13.16 9.63
CA ALA A 74 -10.52 13.73 9.87
C ALA A 74 -9.45 12.93 9.13
N LEU A 75 -9.64 11.61 9.04
CA LEU A 75 -8.82 10.71 8.24
C LEU A 75 -9.63 10.20 7.05
N ARG A 76 -9.07 10.28 5.84
CA ARG A 76 -9.61 9.62 4.65
C ARG A 76 -8.55 8.74 4.04
N VAL A 77 -8.93 7.53 3.63
CA VAL A 77 -8.02 6.57 3.00
C VAL A 77 -8.59 6.12 1.67
N LYS A 78 -7.77 6.19 0.62
CA LYS A 78 -8.13 5.77 -0.73
C LYS A 78 -6.99 4.98 -1.35
N PRO A 79 -7.28 3.87 -2.04
CA PRO A 79 -6.30 3.26 -2.91
C PRO A 79 -6.02 4.15 -4.12
N GLU A 80 -4.84 4.01 -4.72
CA GLU A 80 -4.52 4.59 -6.03
C GLU A 80 -5.50 4.10 -7.09
N ARG A 81 -5.80 2.80 -7.05
CA ARG A 81 -6.73 2.11 -7.94
C ARG A 81 -7.65 1.21 -7.14
N TRP A 82 -8.95 1.26 -7.43
CA TRP A 82 -9.94 0.38 -6.79
C TRP A 82 -9.81 -1.08 -7.22
N LEU A 83 -9.25 -1.30 -8.42
CA LEU A 83 -8.92 -2.61 -8.97
C LEU A 83 -7.46 -2.57 -9.44
N THR A 84 -6.63 -3.43 -8.88
CA THR A 84 -5.20 -3.57 -9.22
C THR A 84 -4.96 -4.93 -9.83
N ALA A 85 -4.15 -5.02 -10.89
CA ALA A 85 -3.81 -6.29 -11.52
C ALA A 85 -2.90 -7.14 -10.62
N ARG A 86 -2.89 -8.46 -10.83
CA ARG A 86 -1.99 -9.36 -10.11
C ARG A 86 -0.53 -9.02 -10.41
N GLY A 87 0.31 -9.03 -9.37
CA GLY A 87 1.75 -8.75 -9.47
C GLY A 87 2.11 -7.26 -9.47
N GLU A 88 1.13 -6.37 -9.39
CA GLU A 88 1.37 -4.94 -9.16
C GLU A 88 1.22 -4.57 -7.68
N PRO A 89 2.05 -3.63 -7.18
CA PRO A 89 1.90 -3.12 -5.83
C PRO A 89 0.62 -2.28 -5.71
N VAL A 90 -0.08 -2.45 -4.60
CA VAL A 90 -1.22 -1.58 -4.22
C VAL A 90 -0.70 -0.43 -3.38
N ARG A 91 -0.87 0.80 -3.88
CA ARG A 91 -0.57 2.02 -3.13
C ARG A 91 -1.85 2.57 -2.49
N LEU A 92 -1.74 2.95 -1.23
CA LEU A 92 -2.81 3.52 -0.42
C LEU A 92 -2.40 4.93 0.01
N TYR A 93 -3.28 5.90 -0.24
CA TYR A 93 -3.11 7.29 0.16
C TYR A 93 -4.04 7.61 1.31
N ALA A 94 -3.48 8.20 2.36
CA ALA A 94 -4.24 8.70 3.50
C ALA A 94 -4.08 10.21 3.64
N SER A 95 -5.18 10.92 3.80
CA SER A 95 -5.20 12.35 4.09
C SER A 95 -5.74 12.60 5.48
N LEU A 96 -5.01 13.35 6.31
CA LEU A 96 -5.37 13.71 7.67
C LEU A 96 -5.57 15.23 7.80
N GLN A 97 -6.77 15.63 8.21
CA GLN A 97 -7.20 17.00 8.41
C GLN A 97 -7.70 17.21 9.84
N GLY A 98 -7.42 18.39 10.40
CA GLY A 98 -7.96 18.81 11.69
C GLY A 98 -9.40 19.30 11.59
N ALA A 99 -9.98 19.67 12.73
CA ALA A 99 -11.34 20.24 12.79
C ALA A 99 -11.46 21.59 12.07
N ASP A 100 -10.33 22.26 11.78
CA ASP A 100 -10.22 23.49 11.01
C ASP A 100 -9.89 23.25 9.52
N PHE A 101 -10.00 22.00 9.05
CA PHE A 101 -9.65 21.55 7.71
C PHE A 101 -8.18 21.75 7.32
N LYS A 102 -7.31 22.05 8.29
CA LYS A 102 -5.88 22.16 8.02
C LYS A 102 -5.21 20.78 8.07
N PRO A 103 -4.21 20.54 7.19
CA PRO A 103 -3.46 19.30 7.21
C PRO A 103 -2.72 19.13 8.53
N VAL A 104 -2.86 17.96 9.16
CA VAL A 104 -2.16 17.64 10.41
C VAL A 104 -0.87 16.88 10.08
N ALA A 105 0.28 17.50 10.31
CA ALA A 105 1.57 16.85 10.18
C ALA A 105 1.99 16.10 11.47
N GLY A 106 2.83 15.08 11.30
CA GLY A 106 3.48 14.36 12.40
C GLY A 106 2.57 13.41 13.19
N ALA A 107 1.42 13.02 12.65
CA ALA A 107 0.63 11.91 13.18
C ALA A 107 1.22 10.57 12.71
N ALA A 108 1.12 9.55 13.57
CA ALA A 108 1.41 8.16 13.24
C ALA A 108 0.13 7.50 12.71
N LEU A 109 0.20 6.92 11.52
CA LEU A 109 -0.92 6.21 10.90
C LEU A 109 -0.56 4.72 10.82
N ALA A 110 -1.39 3.90 11.46
CA ALA A 110 -1.30 2.45 11.40
C ALA A 110 -2.54 1.90 10.69
N GLY A 111 -2.31 1.04 9.71
CA GLY A 111 -3.35 0.37 8.95
C GLY A 111 -3.27 -1.14 9.08
N GLU A 112 -4.40 -1.80 8.87
CA GLU A 112 -4.51 -3.24 8.72
C GLU A 112 -5.34 -3.53 7.47
N ALA A 113 -4.77 -4.25 6.51
CA ALA A 113 -5.47 -4.77 5.35
C ALA A 113 -5.85 -6.22 5.62
N GLN A 114 -7.14 -6.53 5.52
CA GLN A 114 -7.69 -7.87 5.72
C GLN A 114 -8.21 -8.39 4.38
N ASP A 115 -7.81 -9.61 4.00
CA ASP A 115 -8.38 -10.31 2.85
C ASP A 115 -9.75 -10.94 3.17
N ALA A 116 -10.43 -11.46 2.15
CA ALA A 116 -11.71 -12.17 2.33
C ALA A 116 -11.61 -13.49 3.12
N ALA A 117 -10.43 -14.09 3.23
CA ALA A 117 -10.16 -15.30 4.00
C ALA A 117 -9.79 -15.01 5.47
N GLY A 118 -9.70 -13.75 5.87
CA GLY A 118 -9.38 -13.30 7.21
C GLY A 118 -7.88 -13.07 7.49
N HIS A 119 -7.00 -13.21 6.50
CA HIS A 119 -5.58 -12.89 6.66
C HIS A 119 -5.38 -11.38 6.77
N THR A 120 -4.66 -10.96 7.81
CA THR A 120 -4.43 -9.54 8.09
C THR A 120 -2.96 -9.18 7.88
N VAL A 121 -2.70 -8.15 7.08
CA VAL A 121 -1.39 -7.56 6.85
C VAL A 121 -1.35 -6.17 7.47
N ARG A 122 -0.32 -5.92 8.29
CA ARG A 122 -0.11 -4.59 8.89
C ARG A 122 0.52 -3.66 7.85
N LEU A 123 -0.02 -2.45 7.76
CA LEU A 123 0.44 -1.39 6.87
C LEU A 123 0.92 -0.20 7.70
N THR A 124 2.14 0.25 7.43
CA THR A 124 2.71 1.45 8.03
C THR A 124 2.67 2.57 7.00
N PHE A 125 2.02 3.67 7.34
CA PHE A 125 1.89 4.83 6.47
C PHE A 125 3.06 5.80 6.69
N THR A 126 3.79 6.09 5.62
CA THR A 126 4.88 7.06 5.61
C THR A 126 4.39 8.46 5.19
N PRO A 127 4.83 9.55 5.83
CA PRO A 127 4.43 10.90 5.46
C PRO A 127 5.04 11.31 4.11
N ARG A 128 4.21 11.81 3.20
CA ARG A 128 4.62 12.34 1.88
C ARG A 128 4.61 13.87 1.85
N ALA A 129 3.62 14.48 2.50
CA ALA A 129 3.48 15.92 2.67
C ALA A 129 2.74 16.23 3.98
N ALA A 130 2.58 17.50 4.33
CA ALA A 130 1.77 17.88 5.50
C ALA A 130 0.35 17.31 5.36
N GLY A 131 -0.06 16.45 6.30
CA GLY A 131 -1.37 15.81 6.31
C GLY A 131 -1.58 14.76 5.20
N SER A 132 -0.55 14.35 4.47
CA SER A 132 -0.63 13.32 3.42
C SER A 132 0.36 12.20 3.68
N TYR A 133 -0.13 10.97 3.58
CA TYR A 133 0.61 9.76 3.89
C TYR A 133 0.37 8.69 2.82
N GLU A 134 1.37 7.82 2.62
CA GLU A 134 1.35 6.74 1.65
C GLU A 134 1.78 5.43 2.32
N ALA A 135 1.12 4.33 1.96
CA ALA A 135 1.53 2.97 2.28
C ALA A 135 1.48 2.11 1.02
N THR A 136 2.40 1.15 0.93
CA THR A 136 2.49 0.25 -0.23
C THR A 136 2.39 -1.20 0.24
N LEU A 137 1.51 -1.95 -0.42
CA LEU A 137 1.38 -3.40 -0.29
C LEU A 137 1.98 -4.02 -1.56
N PRO A 138 3.17 -4.63 -1.50
CA PRO A 138 3.98 -4.90 -2.70
C PRO A 138 3.45 -6.01 -3.60
N ASP A 139 2.96 -7.12 -3.03
CA ASP A 139 2.47 -8.27 -3.79
C ASP A 139 1.27 -8.91 -3.10
N PRO A 140 0.09 -8.26 -3.17
CA PRO A 140 -1.12 -8.82 -2.58
C PRO A 140 -1.65 -9.97 -3.43
N ALA A 141 -2.07 -11.05 -2.77
CA ALA A 141 -2.77 -12.15 -3.45
C ALA A 141 -4.10 -11.64 -4.06
N PRO A 142 -4.58 -12.25 -5.17
CA PRO A 142 -5.87 -11.90 -5.76
C PRO A 142 -7.02 -12.02 -4.78
N GLY A 143 -7.92 -11.04 -4.75
CA GLY A 143 -9.05 -11.01 -3.83
C GLY A 143 -9.51 -9.61 -3.46
N ARG A 144 -10.55 -9.55 -2.63
CA ARG A 144 -11.03 -8.29 -2.03
C ARG A 144 -10.33 -8.06 -0.70
N TYR A 145 -9.94 -6.82 -0.48
CA TYR A 145 -9.30 -6.37 0.75
C TYR A 145 -10.10 -5.25 1.39
N ARG A 146 -10.20 -5.30 2.71
CA ARG A 146 -10.70 -4.21 3.54
C ARG A 146 -9.57 -3.65 4.37
N VAL A 147 -9.32 -2.36 4.22
CA VAL A 147 -8.28 -1.63 4.95
C VAL A 147 -8.93 -0.82 6.05
N ASN A 148 -8.49 -1.02 7.28
CA ASN A 148 -8.85 -0.16 8.40
C ASN A 148 -7.61 0.61 8.85
N VAL A 149 -7.71 1.94 8.90
CA VAL A 149 -6.60 2.81 9.29
C VAL A 149 -6.98 3.65 10.48
N ARG A 150 -6.04 3.81 11.40
CA ARG A 150 -6.17 4.66 12.59
C ARG A 150 -5.04 5.69 12.58
N ALA A 151 -5.40 6.95 12.82
CA ALA A 151 -4.44 8.03 12.99
C ALA A 151 -4.35 8.41 14.46
N ALA A 152 -3.13 8.49 14.99
CA ALA A 152 -2.86 8.94 16.35
C ALA A 152 -1.72 9.97 16.38
N LYS A 153 -1.81 10.95 17.28
CA LYS A 153 -0.74 11.93 17.52
C LYS A 153 -0.58 12.12 19.02
N GLY A 154 0.63 11.90 19.54
CA GLY A 154 0.92 12.03 20.97
C GLY A 154 0.05 11.14 21.86
N GLY A 155 -0.32 9.95 21.39
CA GLY A 155 -1.19 9.01 22.12
C GLY A 155 -2.69 9.29 22.02
N VAL A 156 -3.10 10.41 21.41
CA VAL A 156 -4.52 10.73 21.17
C VAL A 156 -4.93 10.27 19.78
N GLU A 157 -6.05 9.53 19.70
CA GLU A 157 -6.64 9.11 18.43
C GLU A 157 -7.31 10.31 17.74
N LEU A 158 -6.88 10.61 16.51
CA LEU A 158 -7.40 11.71 15.70
C LEU A 158 -8.55 11.26 14.78
N GLY A 159 -8.60 9.97 14.43
CA GLY A 159 -9.68 9.42 13.62
C GLY A 159 -9.39 8.02 13.10
N ARG A 160 -10.44 7.38 12.58
CA ARG A 160 -10.40 6.10 11.88
C ARG A 160 -11.07 6.24 10.53
N SER A 161 -10.57 5.49 9.55
CA SER A 161 -11.17 5.40 8.23
C SER A 161 -11.03 3.98 7.71
N ALA A 162 -12.01 3.54 6.91
CA ALA A 162 -11.99 2.25 6.26
C ALA A 162 -12.14 2.43 4.76
N SER A 163 -11.45 1.60 3.99
CA SER A 163 -11.49 1.60 2.52
C SER A 163 -11.46 0.17 2.02
N GLU A 164 -12.01 -0.07 0.84
CA GLU A 164 -12.02 -1.38 0.21
C GLU A 164 -11.41 -1.30 -1.19
N PHE A 165 -10.65 -2.31 -1.57
CA PHE A 165 -10.09 -2.45 -2.91
C PHE A 165 -10.07 -3.92 -3.32
N ALA A 166 -9.89 -4.19 -4.61
CA ALA A 166 -9.76 -5.52 -5.15
C ALA A 166 -8.46 -5.68 -5.93
N VAL A 167 -7.90 -6.89 -5.85
CA VAL A 167 -6.78 -7.34 -6.67
C VAL A 167 -7.31 -8.40 -7.62
N ASP A 168 -7.17 -8.15 -8.91
CA ASP A 168 -7.62 -9.07 -9.94
C ASP A 168 -6.75 -10.35 -9.95
N ARG A 169 -7.31 -11.43 -10.48
CA ARG A 169 -6.58 -12.69 -10.68
C ARG A 169 -5.65 -12.64 -11.88
N TRP A 170 -6.01 -11.82 -12.87
CA TRP A 170 -5.25 -11.68 -14.11
C TRP A 170 -4.13 -10.67 -13.93
N SER A 171 -2.96 -11.00 -14.48
CA SER A 171 -1.91 -10.00 -14.69
C SER A 171 -2.29 -9.08 -15.85
N LEU A 172 -1.64 -7.92 -15.93
CA LEU A 172 -1.87 -6.98 -17.04
C LEU A 172 -1.44 -7.60 -18.39
N GLU A 173 -0.45 -8.49 -18.38
CA GLU A 173 0.00 -9.29 -19.53
C GLU A 173 -1.04 -10.35 -19.95
N GLU A 174 -1.71 -10.99 -18.99
CA GLU A 174 -2.80 -11.94 -19.28
C GLU A 174 -4.04 -11.23 -19.83
N ALA A 175 -4.33 -10.01 -19.34
CA ALA A 175 -5.43 -9.20 -19.81
C ALA A 175 -5.20 -8.61 -21.22
N ARG A 176 -3.93 -8.38 -21.59
CA ARG A 176 -3.51 -7.94 -22.93
C ARG A 176 -2.48 -8.91 -23.51
N ALA A 177 -2.97 -10.06 -23.96
CA ALA A 177 -2.15 -11.06 -24.62
C ALA A 177 -1.73 -10.67 -26.06
N GLU A 178 -2.26 -9.57 -26.61
CA GLU A 178 -1.91 -9.09 -27.94
C GLU A 178 -0.55 -8.35 -27.94
N PRO A 179 0.36 -8.67 -28.87
CA PRO A 179 1.63 -7.98 -28.97
C PRO A 179 1.42 -6.55 -29.50
N ASP A 180 2.11 -5.58 -28.89
CA ASP A 180 2.17 -4.21 -29.43
C ASP A 180 3.12 -4.18 -30.65
N SER A 181 2.57 -4.56 -31.81
CA SER A 181 3.32 -4.64 -33.07
C SER A 181 3.92 -3.29 -33.48
N ALA A 182 3.27 -2.18 -33.13
CA ALA A 182 3.74 -0.85 -33.48
C ALA A 182 4.99 -0.47 -32.66
N LEU A 183 4.96 -0.71 -31.35
CA LEU A 183 6.12 -0.51 -30.48
C LEU A 183 7.27 -1.41 -30.88
N LEU A 184 7.00 -2.70 -31.15
CA LEU A 184 8.03 -3.66 -31.56
C LEU A 184 8.67 -3.27 -32.90
N ALA A 185 7.89 -2.79 -33.87
CA ALA A 185 8.41 -2.29 -35.15
C ALA A 185 9.26 -1.03 -34.98
N ALA A 186 8.82 -0.09 -34.14
CA ALA A 186 9.58 1.13 -33.84
C ALA A 186 10.91 0.81 -33.14
N LEU A 187 10.90 -0.12 -32.18
CA LEU A 187 12.09 -0.57 -31.47
C LEU A 187 13.08 -1.24 -32.44
N ALA A 188 12.60 -2.13 -33.30
CA ALA A 188 13.40 -2.79 -34.32
C ALA A 188 14.04 -1.76 -35.27
N ALA A 189 13.28 -0.77 -35.74
CA ALA A 189 13.80 0.30 -36.58
C ALA A 189 14.88 1.13 -35.88
N ALA A 190 14.69 1.45 -34.59
CA ALA A 190 15.64 2.23 -33.80
C ALA A 190 16.94 1.48 -33.48
N THR A 191 16.88 0.15 -33.27
CA THR A 191 18.06 -0.66 -32.93
C THR A 191 18.71 -1.33 -34.14
N GLY A 192 18.21 -1.10 -35.36
CA GLY A 192 18.63 -1.81 -36.57
C GLY A 192 18.25 -3.30 -36.58
N GLY A 193 17.28 -3.69 -35.76
CA GLY A 193 16.71 -5.03 -35.71
C GLY A 193 15.66 -5.28 -36.79
N ARG A 194 15.10 -6.49 -36.82
CA ARG A 194 14.02 -6.87 -37.74
C ARG A 194 12.87 -7.51 -36.98
N MET A 195 11.65 -7.02 -37.18
CA MET A 195 10.43 -7.64 -36.68
C MET A 195 9.94 -8.70 -37.69
N ALA A 196 9.46 -9.84 -37.19
CA ALA A 196 8.76 -10.84 -37.99
C ALA A 196 7.53 -11.35 -37.24
N GLN A 197 6.55 -11.89 -37.96
CA GLN A 197 5.42 -12.57 -37.35
C GLN A 197 5.86 -13.90 -36.71
N ALA A 198 5.17 -14.33 -35.67
CA ALA A 198 5.45 -15.60 -34.99
C ALA A 198 5.45 -16.81 -35.95
N THR A 199 4.60 -16.79 -36.99
CA THR A 199 4.53 -17.82 -38.04
C THR A 199 5.80 -17.91 -38.90
N GLN A 200 6.59 -16.83 -38.96
CA GLN A 200 7.82 -16.73 -39.78
C GLN A 200 9.09 -16.92 -38.94
N GLY A 201 8.98 -17.42 -37.70
CA GLY A 201 10.11 -17.54 -36.77
C GLY A 201 11.30 -18.33 -37.32
N GLY A 202 11.04 -19.39 -38.09
CA GLY A 202 12.09 -20.19 -38.74
C GLY A 202 12.90 -19.40 -39.77
N ASP A 203 12.22 -18.67 -40.66
CA ASP A 203 12.87 -17.81 -41.66
C ASP A 203 13.53 -16.59 -41.04
N TRP A 204 13.01 -16.11 -39.91
CA TRP A 204 13.65 -15.07 -39.13
C TRP A 204 14.94 -15.53 -38.46
N ALA A 205 15.01 -16.78 -37.99
CA ALA A 205 16.17 -17.33 -37.29
C ALA A 205 17.30 -17.81 -38.23
N ARG A 206 16.99 -18.21 -39.47
CA ARG A 206 17.97 -18.68 -40.47
C ARG A 206 19.20 -17.78 -40.69
N PRO A 207 19.08 -16.44 -40.75
CA PRO A 207 20.22 -15.54 -40.95
C PRO A 207 21.03 -15.31 -39.68
N LEU A 208 20.50 -15.69 -38.49
CA LEU A 208 21.25 -15.61 -37.26
C LEU A 208 22.33 -16.68 -37.29
N THR A 209 23.54 -16.27 -37.65
CA THR A 209 24.71 -17.10 -37.45
C THR A 209 24.81 -17.39 -35.96
N ALA A 210 24.65 -18.66 -35.59
CA ALA A 210 24.94 -19.12 -34.24
C ALA A 210 26.42 -18.81 -33.99
N ARG A 211 26.69 -17.66 -33.38
CA ARG A 211 28.02 -17.35 -32.86
C ARG A 211 28.24 -18.44 -31.82
N ALA A 212 29.07 -19.42 -32.16
CA ALA A 212 29.45 -20.46 -31.24
C ALA A 212 30.02 -19.75 -30.02
N VAL A 213 29.22 -19.66 -28.95
CA VAL A 213 29.70 -19.23 -27.66
C VAL A 213 30.68 -20.32 -27.28
N VAL A 214 31.96 -20.09 -27.56
CA VAL A 214 33.04 -20.98 -27.15
C VAL A 214 33.07 -20.90 -25.64
N ARG A 215 32.26 -21.74 -24.99
CA ARG A 215 32.43 -22.04 -23.58
C ARG A 215 33.70 -22.85 -23.49
N THR A 216 34.79 -22.18 -23.13
CA THR A 216 36.03 -22.83 -22.69
C THR A 216 35.70 -23.64 -21.44
N ARG A 217 35.34 -24.90 -21.65
CA ARG A 217 35.21 -25.88 -20.57
C ARG A 217 36.64 -26.28 -20.20
N GLY A 218 37.12 -25.76 -19.08
CA GLY A 218 38.37 -26.24 -18.48
C GLY A 218 38.15 -27.65 -17.97
N GLU A 219 38.52 -28.66 -18.75
CA GLU A 219 38.56 -30.05 -18.27
C GLU A 219 39.90 -30.28 -17.58
N SER A 220 39.87 -30.42 -16.25
CA SER A 220 41.04 -30.83 -15.49
C SER A 220 41.22 -32.34 -15.62
N LEU A 221 41.95 -32.80 -16.62
CA LEU A 221 42.35 -34.19 -16.74
C LEU A 221 43.36 -34.52 -15.63
N ARG A 222 43.03 -35.46 -14.74
CA ARG A 222 43.98 -35.96 -13.73
C ARG A 222 44.93 -36.92 -14.43
N LEU A 223 46.14 -36.47 -14.76
CA LEU A 223 47.14 -37.29 -15.47
C LEU A 223 47.44 -38.63 -14.77
N TRP A 224 47.24 -38.71 -13.45
CA TRP A 224 47.42 -39.96 -12.69
C TRP A 224 46.44 -41.07 -13.09
N GLU A 225 45.25 -40.71 -13.60
CA GLU A 225 44.21 -41.68 -14.02
C GLU A 225 44.45 -42.19 -15.44
N SER A 226 45.47 -41.68 -16.14
CA SER A 226 45.78 -42.13 -17.49
C SER A 226 46.48 -43.50 -17.46
N PRO A 227 45.90 -44.54 -18.09
CA PRO A 227 46.51 -45.87 -18.16
C PRO A 227 47.87 -45.86 -18.86
N TRP A 228 48.14 -44.86 -19.70
CA TRP A 228 49.44 -44.69 -20.36
C TRP A 228 50.55 -44.28 -19.38
N VAL A 229 50.26 -43.37 -18.44
CA VAL A 229 51.24 -42.95 -17.42
C VAL A 229 51.57 -44.14 -16.52
N PHE A 230 50.56 -44.92 -16.14
CA PHE A 230 50.75 -46.15 -15.37
C PHE A 230 51.63 -47.17 -16.13
N ALA A 231 51.36 -47.41 -17.42
CA ALA A 231 52.13 -48.33 -18.24
C ALA A 231 53.62 -47.91 -18.37
N VAL A 232 53.88 -46.60 -18.52
CA VAL A 232 55.25 -46.06 -18.58
C VAL A 232 55.98 -46.27 -17.26
N VAL A 233 55.34 -45.99 -16.11
CA VAL A 233 55.92 -46.21 -14.79
C VAL A 233 56.24 -47.69 -14.55
N VAL A 234 55.30 -48.58 -14.86
CA VAL A 234 55.50 -50.04 -14.73
C VAL A 234 56.61 -50.52 -15.67
N GLY A 235 56.69 -49.99 -16.88
CA GLY A 235 57.75 -50.29 -17.84
C GLY A 235 59.13 -49.89 -17.32
N LEU A 236 59.27 -48.66 -16.81
CA LEU A 236 60.51 -48.18 -16.20
C LEU A 236 60.93 -49.03 -15.00
N LEU A 237 59.99 -49.37 -14.11
CA LEU A 237 60.25 -50.22 -12.95
C LEU A 237 60.67 -51.64 -13.36
N SER A 238 60.04 -52.18 -14.40
CA SER A 238 60.37 -53.51 -14.94
C SER A 238 61.75 -53.54 -15.57
N VAL A 239 62.13 -52.47 -16.29
CA VAL A 239 63.47 -52.30 -16.86
C VAL A 239 64.51 -52.14 -15.75
N GLU A 240 64.24 -51.31 -14.74
CA GLU A 240 65.13 -51.16 -13.58
C GLU A 240 65.33 -52.49 -12.85
N TRP A 241 64.24 -53.22 -12.58
CA TRP A 241 64.30 -54.52 -11.94
C TRP A 241 65.09 -55.54 -12.77
N ALA A 242 64.84 -55.60 -14.09
CA ALA A 242 65.58 -56.48 -14.98
C ALA A 242 67.07 -56.13 -15.04
N TRP A 243 67.40 -54.84 -15.00
CA TRP A 243 68.78 -54.36 -14.93
C TRP A 243 69.44 -54.74 -13.60
N ARG A 244 68.76 -54.51 -12.46
CA ARG A 244 69.26 -54.89 -11.12
C ARG A 244 69.53 -56.39 -11.02
N ARG A 245 68.58 -57.21 -11.49
CA ARG A 245 68.71 -58.67 -11.53
C ARG A 245 69.89 -59.13 -12.38
N ARG A 246 70.14 -58.49 -13.54
CA ARG A 246 71.32 -58.81 -14.38
C ARG A 246 72.65 -58.43 -13.76
N ARG A 247 72.67 -57.46 -12.84
CA ARG A 247 73.88 -57.02 -12.13
C ARG A 247 74.09 -57.68 -10.76
N GLY A 248 73.24 -58.62 -10.36
CA GLY A 248 73.43 -59.43 -9.16
C GLY A 248 73.22 -58.70 -7.83
N LEU A 249 72.56 -57.54 -7.84
CA LEU A 249 72.07 -56.89 -6.62
C LEU A 249 70.65 -57.41 -6.32
N PRO A 250 70.30 -57.70 -5.05
CA PRO A 250 68.94 -58.12 -4.70
C PRO A 250 67.89 -57.07 -5.09
#